data_AF-A0A9Q8P4B0-F1
#
_entry.id   AF-A0A9Q8P4B0-F1
#
_cell.length_a   1.000
_cell.length_b   1.000
_cell.length_c   1.000
_cell.angle_alpha   90.00
_cell.angle_beta   90.00
_cell.angle_gamma   90.00
#
_symmetry.space_group_name_H-M   'P 1'
#
loop_
_entity.id
_entity.type
_entity.pdbx_description
1 polymer ?
#
loop_
_entity_poly.entity_id
_entity_poly.type
_entity_poly.pdbx_seq_one_letter_code
_entity_poly.pdbx_strand_id
1 'polypeptide(L)'
;MDRHLEPPAAGTESWISRTHDGLRIETLAVVYLLALSAALMGLRALFTLRRCVKDMAANPSDRAQTYADCNERVKKCTQRQWFISNIYLLHAMAIWLVDASVGVWAIYNDVDANPEQYNAQIWIDLAIHSVSMLAIFMGVFFIFPLGQIMVVGSLIRRFGTTRATLADYAPEVRILSTHIAQLWAMLGFMIIAWWPVLDHTFYRLVICEAVFGSATVWQHISFAFNFRSEQLHDVELQPLLGVRDGVKLFGQQIVATHTKTVDGLPSYQAVPQSLDGKTEL
;
A
#
# COMPACT_ATOMS: atom_id res chain seq x y z
N MET A 1 36.43 1.94 4.72
CA MET A 1 37.21 1.95 5.98
C MET A 1 36.19 1.69 7.06
N ASP A 2 36.07 0.43 7.49
CA ASP A 2 35.01 0.00 8.41
C ASP A 2 35.38 0.43 9.82
N ARG A 3 34.74 1.49 10.31
CA ARG A 3 34.94 1.97 11.69
C ARG A 3 33.94 1.30 12.61
N HIS A 4 34.44 0.79 13.73
CA HIS A 4 33.62 0.32 14.84
C HIS A 4 32.97 1.53 15.52
N LEU A 5 31.69 1.77 15.20
CA LEU A 5 30.81 2.63 15.99
C LEU A 5 30.68 2.02 17.39
N GLU A 6 30.62 2.85 18.45
CA GLU A 6 30.35 2.35 19.80
C GLU A 6 29.09 1.48 19.79
N PRO A 7 29.13 0.29 20.42
CA PRO A 7 27.99 -0.61 20.38
C PRO A 7 26.79 0.10 21.02
N PRO A 8 25.62 0.07 20.37
CA PRO A 8 24.41 0.58 20.98
C PRO A 8 24.19 -0.09 22.34
N ALA A 9 23.49 0.57 23.27
CA ALA A 9 23.05 -0.09 24.51
C ALA A 9 22.43 -1.47 24.17
N ALA A 10 22.61 -2.49 25.02
CA ALA A 10 22.23 -3.87 24.70
C ALA A 10 20.78 -4.05 24.18
N GLY A 11 19.85 -3.18 24.62
CA GLY A 11 18.48 -3.13 24.09
C GLY A 11 18.37 -2.65 22.63
N THR A 12 19.22 -1.71 22.22
CA THR A 12 19.29 -1.20 20.85
C THR A 12 20.01 -2.18 19.91
N GLU A 13 21.06 -2.86 20.36
CA GLU A 13 21.74 -3.89 19.56
C GLU A 13 20.81 -5.10 19.29
N SER A 14 20.08 -5.55 20.32
CA SER A 14 19.07 -6.60 20.17
C SER A 14 17.88 -6.16 19.29
N TRP A 15 17.52 -4.87 19.30
CA TRP A 15 16.51 -4.31 18.39
C TRP A 15 16.96 -4.33 16.93
N ILE A 16 18.18 -3.87 16.65
CA ILE A 16 18.76 -3.80 15.29
C ILE A 16 18.96 -5.21 14.70
N SER A 17 19.42 -6.16 15.52
CA SER A 17 19.62 -7.57 15.14
C SER A 17 18.33 -8.38 15.08
N ARG A 18 17.18 -7.79 15.43
CA ARG A 18 15.87 -8.46 15.53
C ARG A 18 15.83 -9.65 16.50
N THR A 19 16.65 -9.59 17.54
CA THR A 19 16.70 -10.60 18.62
C THR A 19 15.95 -10.17 19.88
N HIS A 20 15.45 -8.93 19.94
CA HIS A 20 14.69 -8.42 21.08
C HIS A 20 13.35 -9.18 21.28
N ASP A 21 13.22 -9.91 22.38
CA ASP A 21 12.07 -10.81 22.64
C ASP A 21 10.71 -10.09 22.58
N GLY A 22 10.62 -8.89 23.16
CA GLY A 22 9.38 -8.09 23.09
C GLY A 22 8.95 -7.77 21.66
N LEU A 23 9.90 -7.41 20.78
CA LEU A 23 9.62 -7.13 19.37
C LEU A 23 9.15 -8.40 18.67
N ARG A 24 9.79 -9.54 18.94
CA ARG A 24 9.41 -10.83 18.35
C ARG A 24 8.01 -11.27 18.75
N ILE A 25 7.67 -11.19 20.04
CA ILE A 25 6.35 -11.59 20.56
C ILE A 25 5.25 -10.71 19.98
N GLU A 26 5.41 -9.39 20.06
CA GLU A 26 4.40 -8.43 19.57
C GLU A 26 4.21 -8.54 18.06
N THR A 27 5.30 -8.64 17.29
CA THR A 27 5.20 -8.77 15.83
C THR A 27 4.58 -10.09 15.39
N LEU A 28 4.87 -11.21 16.08
CA LEU A 28 4.19 -12.48 15.84
C LEU A 28 2.69 -12.38 16.13
N ALA A 29 2.31 -11.74 17.24
CA ALA A 29 0.90 -11.53 17.58
C ALA A 29 0.18 -10.75 16.46
N VAL A 30 0.79 -9.66 15.97
CA VAL A 30 0.27 -8.88 14.84
C VAL A 30 0.12 -9.75 13.60
N VAL A 31 1.15 -10.52 13.20
CA VAL A 31 1.07 -11.41 12.04
C VAL A 31 -0.08 -12.39 12.18
N TYR A 32 -0.15 -13.14 13.28
CA TYR A 32 -1.15 -14.19 13.46
C TYR A 32 -2.57 -13.64 13.56
N LEU A 33 -2.80 -12.58 14.35
CA LEU A 33 -4.13 -12.00 14.54
C LEU A 33 -4.69 -11.42 13.24
N LEU A 34 -3.86 -10.69 12.49
CA LEU A 34 -4.28 -10.10 11.23
C LEU A 34 -4.43 -11.14 10.12
N ALA A 35 -3.54 -12.14 10.05
CA ALA A 35 -3.65 -13.23 9.09
C ALA A 35 -4.90 -14.09 9.34
N LEU A 36 -5.18 -14.42 10.61
CA LEU A 36 -6.39 -15.15 10.99
C LEU A 36 -7.65 -14.34 10.64
N SER A 37 -7.65 -13.05 10.97
CA SER A 37 -8.77 -12.14 10.64
C SER A 37 -9.01 -12.09 9.12
N ALA A 38 -7.93 -11.98 8.34
CA ALA A 38 -8.01 -11.98 6.89
C ALA A 38 -8.52 -13.32 6.33
N ALA A 39 -8.04 -14.45 6.86
CA ALA A 39 -8.47 -15.78 6.44
C ALA A 39 -9.97 -15.99 6.70
N LEU A 40 -10.46 -15.59 7.88
CA LEU A 40 -11.88 -15.66 8.22
C LEU A 40 -12.74 -14.78 7.30
N MET A 41 -12.28 -13.57 6.97
CA MET A 41 -12.97 -12.70 6.03
C MET A 41 -12.96 -13.24 4.59
N GLY A 42 -11.83 -13.78 4.14
CA GLY A 42 -11.70 -14.42 2.83
C GLY A 42 -12.60 -15.64 2.69
N LEU A 43 -12.63 -16.52 3.71
CA LEU A 43 -13.55 -17.65 3.76
C LEU A 43 -15.01 -17.20 3.72
N ARG A 44 -15.38 -16.17 4.50
CA ARG A 44 -16.73 -15.61 4.49
C ARG A 44 -17.12 -15.06 3.12
N ALA A 45 -16.21 -14.38 2.43
CA ALA A 45 -16.43 -13.89 1.07
C ALA A 45 -16.63 -15.05 0.08
N LEU A 46 -15.80 -16.11 0.16
CA LEU A 46 -15.93 -17.30 -0.67
C LEU A 46 -17.25 -18.06 -0.45
N PHE A 47 -17.66 -18.25 0.80
CA PHE A 47 -18.95 -18.87 1.12
C PHE A 47 -20.13 -18.04 0.62
N THR A 48 -20.03 -16.71 0.73
CA THR A 48 -21.04 -15.79 0.19
C THR A 48 -21.15 -15.95 -1.32
N LEU A 49 -20.03 -15.88 -2.05
CA LEU A 49 -19.99 -16.08 -3.50
C LEU A 49 -20.58 -17.44 -3.92
N ARG A 50 -20.17 -18.53 -3.26
CA ARG A 50 -20.71 -19.88 -3.54
C ARG A 50 -22.22 -19.96 -3.33
N ARG A 51 -22.75 -19.31 -2.29
CA ARG A 51 -24.19 -19.27 -2.02
C ARG A 51 -24.93 -18.49 -3.10
N CYS A 52 -24.42 -17.32 -3.50
CA CYS A 52 -25.02 -16.52 -4.56
C CYS A 52 -25.07 -17.26 -5.91
N VAL A 53 -24.03 -18.01 -6.26
CA VAL A 53 -24.05 -18.84 -7.50
C VAL A 53 -25.17 -19.88 -7.44
N LYS A 54 -25.38 -20.52 -6.29
CA LYS A 54 -26.50 -21.46 -6.10
C LYS A 54 -27.85 -20.75 -6.17
N ASP A 55 -28.00 -19.59 -5.54
CA ASP A 55 -29.25 -18.83 -5.50
C ASP A 55 -29.63 -18.30 -6.91
N MET A 56 -28.66 -17.81 -7.68
CA MET A 56 -28.85 -17.41 -9.09
C MET A 56 -29.21 -18.59 -10.02
N ALA A 57 -28.72 -19.80 -9.72
CA ALA A 57 -29.09 -21.00 -10.45
C ALA A 57 -30.52 -21.46 -10.12
N ALA A 58 -30.96 -21.26 -8.88
CA ALA A 58 -32.29 -21.69 -8.39
C ALA A 58 -33.43 -20.76 -8.83
N ASN A 59 -33.22 -19.43 -8.87
CA ASN A 59 -34.26 -18.44 -9.18
C ASN A 59 -33.88 -17.55 -10.37
N PRO A 60 -34.24 -17.92 -11.62
CA PRO A 60 -33.83 -17.19 -12.82
C PRO A 60 -34.45 -15.80 -12.95
N SER A 61 -35.63 -15.57 -12.38
CA SER A 61 -36.41 -14.34 -12.51
C SER A 61 -35.84 -13.15 -11.73
N ASP A 62 -34.99 -13.39 -10.73
CA ASP A 62 -34.48 -12.35 -9.81
C ASP A 62 -32.94 -12.31 -9.75
N ARG A 63 -32.29 -12.77 -10.83
CA ARG A 63 -30.82 -12.89 -10.92
C ARG A 63 -30.09 -11.58 -10.75
N ALA A 64 -30.63 -10.48 -11.30
CA ALA A 64 -30.01 -9.17 -11.23
C ALA A 64 -29.95 -8.64 -9.78
N GLN A 65 -31.06 -8.74 -9.05
CA GLN A 65 -31.14 -8.31 -7.65
C GLN A 65 -30.26 -9.19 -6.75
N THR A 66 -30.33 -10.51 -6.94
CA THR A 66 -29.51 -11.47 -6.18
C THR A 66 -28.01 -11.23 -6.41
N TYR A 67 -27.60 -10.89 -7.63
CA TYR A 67 -26.22 -10.56 -7.95
C TYR A 67 -25.78 -9.23 -7.31
N ALA A 68 -26.63 -8.19 -7.35
CA ALA A 68 -26.34 -6.90 -6.73
C ALA A 68 -26.13 -7.02 -5.21
N ASP A 69 -27.05 -7.71 -4.51
CA ASP A 69 -26.96 -7.97 -3.07
C ASP A 69 -25.70 -8.76 -2.72
N CYS A 70 -25.33 -9.74 -3.56
CA CYS A 70 -24.11 -10.50 -3.39
C CYS A 70 -22.86 -9.63 -3.51
N ASN A 71 -22.82 -8.79 -4.55
CA ASN A 71 -21.70 -7.90 -4.82
C ASN A 71 -21.48 -6.90 -3.67
N GLU A 72 -22.56 -6.39 -3.06
CA GLU A 72 -22.47 -5.50 -1.91
C GLU A 72 -21.91 -6.21 -0.66
N ARG A 73 -22.32 -7.45 -0.39
CA ARG A 73 -21.79 -8.25 0.72
C ARG A 73 -20.30 -8.55 0.55
N VAL A 74 -19.89 -8.88 -0.68
CA VAL A 74 -18.48 -9.10 -1.02
C VAL A 74 -17.69 -7.79 -0.87
N LYS A 75 -18.25 -6.64 -1.31
CA LYS A 75 -17.66 -5.30 -1.13
C LYS A 75 -17.30 -5.02 0.33
N LYS A 76 -18.24 -5.28 1.24
CA LYS A 76 -18.02 -5.07 2.68
C LYS A 76 -16.90 -5.95 3.24
N CYS A 77 -16.76 -7.19 2.74
CA CYS A 77 -15.67 -8.07 3.14
C CYS A 77 -14.32 -7.56 2.64
N THR A 78 -14.23 -7.18 1.36
CA THR A 78 -12.99 -6.68 0.76
C THR A 78 -12.58 -5.32 1.31
N GLN A 79 -13.52 -4.44 1.67
CA GLN A 79 -13.23 -3.19 2.38
C GLN A 79 -12.57 -3.42 3.75
N ARG A 80 -13.09 -4.37 4.55
CA ARG A 80 -12.48 -4.73 5.84
C ARG A 80 -11.08 -5.30 5.68
N GLN A 81 -10.87 -6.10 4.64
CA GLN A 81 -9.57 -6.67 4.32
C GLN A 81 -8.56 -5.60 3.84
N TRP A 82 -9.03 -4.58 3.13
CA TRP A 82 -8.21 -3.40 2.80
C TRP A 82 -7.71 -2.69 4.06
N PHE A 83 -8.54 -2.56 5.11
CA PHE A 83 -8.08 -2.00 6.39
C PHE A 83 -7.00 -2.88 7.05
N ILE A 84 -7.12 -4.21 7.00
CA ILE A 84 -6.05 -5.10 7.50
C ILE A 84 -4.72 -4.83 6.80
N SER A 85 -4.74 -4.66 5.48
CA SER A 85 -3.53 -4.30 4.71
C SER A 85 -2.89 -3.01 5.23
N ASN A 86 -3.69 -1.97 5.49
CA ASN A 86 -3.19 -0.71 6.07
C ASN A 86 -2.60 -0.91 7.47
N ILE A 87 -3.22 -1.75 8.31
CA ILE A 87 -2.72 -2.00 9.67
C ILE A 87 -1.31 -2.62 9.61
N TYR A 88 -1.05 -3.56 8.68
CA TYR A 88 0.31 -4.07 8.46
C TYR A 88 1.29 -2.97 8.09
N LEU A 89 0.93 -2.08 7.15
CA LEU A 89 1.78 -0.97 6.74
C LEU A 89 2.07 0.00 7.89
N LEU A 90 1.06 0.33 8.71
CA LEU A 90 1.23 1.21 9.87
C LEU A 90 2.20 0.61 10.90
N HIS A 91 2.11 -0.69 11.19
CA HIS A 91 3.06 -1.35 12.09
C HIS A 91 4.46 -1.39 11.49
N ALA A 92 4.59 -1.62 10.18
CA ALA A 92 5.88 -1.58 9.50
C ALA A 92 6.52 -0.18 9.59
N MET A 93 5.74 0.87 9.36
CA MET A 93 6.20 2.26 9.51
C MET A 93 6.62 2.56 10.95
N ALA A 94 5.87 2.10 11.95
CA ALA A 94 6.23 2.31 13.36
C ALA A 94 7.60 1.71 13.69
N ILE A 95 7.86 0.47 13.28
CA ILE A 95 9.18 -0.17 13.49
C ILE A 95 10.27 0.56 12.72
N TRP A 96 9.99 0.91 11.46
CA TRP A 96 10.96 1.62 10.62
C TRP A 96 11.34 3.00 11.17
N LEU A 97 10.38 3.74 11.76
CA LEU A 97 10.65 5.01 12.42
C LEU A 97 11.59 4.85 13.63
N VAL A 98 11.41 3.77 14.40
CA VAL A 98 12.33 3.46 15.50
C VAL A 98 13.72 3.12 14.96
N ASP A 99 13.83 2.29 13.91
CA ASP A 99 15.11 1.98 13.27
C ASP A 99 15.82 3.26 12.78
N ALA A 100 15.09 4.15 12.12
CA ALA A 100 15.62 5.41 11.61
C ALA A 100 16.08 6.33 12.75
N SER A 101 15.32 6.40 13.84
CA SER A 101 15.67 7.19 15.02
C SER A 101 16.97 6.69 15.68
N VAL A 102 17.13 5.37 15.78
CA VAL A 102 18.37 4.74 16.26
C VAL A 102 19.55 5.07 15.34
N GLY A 103 19.36 5.00 14.03
CA GLY A 103 20.40 5.36 13.06
C GLY A 103 20.82 6.82 13.15
N VAL A 104 19.87 7.75 13.23
CA VAL A 104 20.14 9.19 13.39
C VAL A 104 20.89 9.46 14.70
N TRP A 105 20.49 8.81 15.80
CA TRP A 105 21.15 8.94 17.09
C TRP A 105 22.60 8.44 17.06
N ALA A 106 22.85 7.30 16.40
CA ALA A 106 24.20 6.77 16.25
C ALA A 106 25.11 7.72 15.46
N ILE A 107 24.61 8.32 14.37
CA ILE A 107 25.35 9.32 13.59
C ILE A 107 25.63 10.57 14.43
N TYR A 108 24.63 11.06 15.16
CA TYR A 108 24.78 12.25 16.01
C TYR A 108 25.90 12.06 17.04
N ASN A 109 25.92 10.93 17.75
CA ASN A 109 26.96 10.65 18.75
C ASN A 109 28.35 10.54 18.12
N ASP A 110 28.47 9.95 16.93
CA ASP A 110 29.77 9.84 16.26
C ASP A 110 30.29 11.20 15.76
N VAL A 111 29.40 12.08 15.28
CA VAL A 111 29.75 13.45 14.90
C VAL A 111 30.22 14.26 16.11
N ASP A 112 29.52 14.14 17.25
CA ASP A 112 29.87 14.84 18.49
C ASP A 112 31.20 14.35 19.07
N ALA A 113 31.46 13.04 19.01
CA ALA A 113 32.70 12.44 19.51
C ALA A 113 33.91 12.69 18.59
N ASN A 114 33.70 12.81 17.26
CA ASN A 114 34.76 12.89 16.26
C ASN A 114 34.61 14.07 15.28
N PRO A 115 34.44 15.33 15.74
CA PRO A 115 34.03 16.44 14.87
C PRO A 115 35.06 16.77 13.78
N GLU A 116 36.35 16.61 14.07
CA GLU A 116 37.43 16.90 13.11
C GLU A 116 37.43 15.95 11.90
N GLN A 117 36.79 14.79 12.03
CA GLN A 117 36.73 13.79 10.97
C GLN A 117 35.58 14.06 9.99
N TYR A 118 34.59 14.87 10.37
CA TYR A 118 33.44 15.23 9.53
C TYR A 118 33.69 16.51 8.75
N ASN A 119 34.66 16.46 7.84
CA ASN A 119 35.00 17.59 6.97
C ASN A 119 33.95 17.79 5.87
N ALA A 120 34.01 18.94 5.19
CA ALA A 120 33.07 19.28 4.11
C ALA A 120 33.04 18.23 2.98
N GLN A 121 34.17 17.59 2.69
CA GLN A 121 34.26 16.56 1.65
C GLN A 121 33.42 15.33 1.99
N ILE A 122 33.48 14.86 3.24
CA ILE A 122 32.70 13.70 3.69
C ILE A 122 31.19 13.98 3.62
N TRP A 123 30.76 15.19 3.98
CA TRP A 123 29.34 15.59 3.83
C TRP A 123 28.89 15.63 2.37
N ILE A 124 29.75 16.10 1.46
CA ILE A 124 29.48 16.10 0.03
C ILE A 124 29.38 14.67 -0.50
N ASP A 125 30.33 13.80 -0.15
CA ASP A 125 30.32 12.40 -0.59
C ASP A 125 29.08 11.68 -0.06
N LEU A 126 28.71 11.90 1.22
CA LEU A 126 27.50 11.35 1.82
C LEU A 126 26.25 11.83 1.07
N ALA A 127 26.15 13.12 0.75
CA ALA A 127 25.02 13.67 0.00
C ALA A 127 24.90 13.04 -1.40
N ILE A 128 26.01 12.87 -2.12
CA ILE A 128 26.03 12.21 -3.43
C ILE A 128 25.57 10.76 -3.32
N HIS A 129 26.04 10.02 -2.31
CA HIS A 129 25.62 8.66 -2.07
C HIS A 129 24.13 8.58 -1.71
N SER A 130 23.62 9.46 -0.85
CA SER A 130 22.20 9.52 -0.50
C SER A 130 21.31 9.80 -1.72
N VAL A 131 21.68 10.77 -2.57
CA VAL A 131 20.91 11.09 -3.79
C VAL A 131 20.94 9.92 -4.78
N SER A 132 22.10 9.29 -4.96
CA SER A 132 22.24 8.14 -5.86
C SER A 132 21.41 6.95 -5.39
N MET A 133 21.43 6.67 -4.09
CA MET A 133 20.62 5.62 -3.46
C MET A 133 19.13 5.90 -3.59
N LEU A 134 18.71 7.14 -3.32
CA LEU A 134 17.32 7.57 -3.48
C LEU A 134 16.84 7.37 -4.92
N ALA A 135 17.66 7.70 -5.92
CA ALA A 135 17.32 7.49 -7.33
C ALA A 135 17.12 6.00 -7.66
N ILE A 136 18.00 5.12 -7.16
CA ILE A 136 17.86 3.66 -7.32
C ILE A 136 16.56 3.18 -6.67
N PHE A 137 16.30 3.62 -5.43
CA PHE A 137 15.11 3.24 -4.67
C PHE A 137 13.83 3.70 -5.35
N MET A 138 13.76 4.95 -5.79
CA MET A 138 12.63 5.44 -6.59
C MET A 138 12.44 4.61 -7.87
N GLY A 139 13.53 4.30 -8.58
CA GLY A 139 13.49 3.46 -9.77
C GLY A 139 12.85 2.10 -9.48
N VAL A 140 13.29 1.42 -8.43
CA VAL A 140 12.75 0.12 -8.01
C VAL A 140 11.28 0.23 -7.56
N PHE A 141 10.96 1.25 -6.76
CA PHE A 141 9.61 1.52 -6.26
C PHE A 141 8.59 1.72 -7.39
N PHE A 142 9.00 2.30 -8.52
CA PHE A 142 8.11 2.48 -9.68
C PHE A 142 8.14 1.31 -10.66
N ILE A 143 9.33 0.86 -11.08
CA ILE A 143 9.46 -0.11 -12.17
C ILE A 143 8.92 -1.48 -11.76
N PHE A 144 9.18 -1.91 -10.53
CA PHE A 144 8.80 -3.25 -10.08
C PHE A 144 7.28 -3.43 -10.01
N PRO A 145 6.51 -2.54 -9.35
CA PRO A 145 5.04 -2.65 -9.34
C PRO A 145 4.41 -2.45 -10.73
N LEU A 146 4.97 -1.55 -11.55
CA LEU A 146 4.52 -1.37 -12.93
C LEU A 146 4.66 -2.66 -13.74
N GLY A 147 5.79 -3.36 -13.59
CA GLY A 147 6.01 -4.68 -14.18
C GLY A 147 4.94 -5.69 -13.77
N GLN A 148 4.55 -5.72 -12.49
CA GLN A 148 3.47 -6.58 -12.01
C GLN A 148 2.12 -6.25 -12.66
N ILE A 149 1.73 -4.97 -12.71
CA ILE A 149 0.47 -4.55 -13.36
C ILE A 149 0.49 -4.94 -14.83
N MET A 150 1.60 -4.71 -15.53
CA MET A 150 1.73 -5.06 -16.95
C MET A 150 1.60 -6.55 -17.20
N VAL A 151 2.23 -7.39 -16.37
CA VAL A 151 2.14 -8.85 -16.46
C VAL A 151 0.70 -9.30 -16.20
N VAL A 152 0.07 -8.81 -15.14
CA VAL A 152 -1.32 -9.16 -14.80
C VAL A 152 -2.28 -8.70 -15.91
N GLY A 153 -2.12 -7.48 -16.41
CA GLY A 153 -2.92 -6.96 -17.53
C GLY A 153 -2.76 -7.79 -18.81
N SER A 154 -1.54 -8.24 -19.11
CA SER A 154 -1.26 -9.12 -20.24
C SER A 154 -1.92 -10.50 -20.09
N LEU A 155 -1.89 -11.08 -18.89
CA LEU A 155 -2.56 -12.34 -18.58
C LEU A 155 -4.09 -12.22 -18.72
N ILE A 156 -4.67 -11.15 -18.17
CA ILE A 156 -6.11 -10.87 -18.31
C ILE A 156 -6.48 -10.73 -19.79
N ARG A 157 -5.68 -10.04 -20.60
CA ARG A 157 -5.93 -9.90 -22.04
C ARG A 157 -5.83 -11.24 -22.79
N ARG A 158 -4.88 -12.10 -22.42
CA ARG A 158 -4.63 -13.39 -23.09
C ARG A 158 -5.71 -14.43 -22.76
N PHE A 159 -6.23 -14.43 -21.54
CA PHE A 159 -7.18 -15.43 -21.05
C PHE A 159 -8.61 -14.91 -20.89
N GLY A 160 -8.83 -13.60 -21.05
CA GLY A 160 -10.15 -12.97 -20.99
C GLY A 160 -10.96 -13.17 -22.27
N THR A 161 -12.28 -13.05 -22.15
CA THR A 161 -13.20 -13.12 -23.30
C THR A 161 -13.19 -11.78 -24.05
N THR A 162 -13.17 -11.84 -25.38
CA THR A 162 -12.92 -10.70 -26.29
C THR A 162 -13.99 -9.58 -26.27
N ARG A 163 -14.99 -9.64 -25.38
CA ARG A 163 -16.16 -8.72 -25.33
C ARG A 163 -16.66 -8.41 -23.91
N ALA A 164 -15.86 -8.59 -22.86
CA ALA A 164 -16.28 -8.24 -21.50
C ALA A 164 -15.78 -6.84 -21.11
N THR A 165 -16.66 -6.03 -20.53
CA THR A 165 -16.34 -4.70 -20.01
C THR A 165 -15.61 -4.82 -18.66
N LEU A 166 -14.82 -3.82 -18.25
CA LEU A 166 -14.10 -3.88 -16.96
C LEU A 166 -15.06 -3.95 -15.75
N ALA A 167 -16.28 -3.45 -15.93
CA ALA A 167 -17.37 -3.59 -14.95
C ALA A 167 -17.74 -5.06 -14.70
N ASP A 168 -17.68 -5.91 -15.73
CA ASP A 168 -17.98 -7.34 -15.63
C ASP A 168 -16.95 -8.10 -14.80
N TYR A 169 -15.72 -7.58 -14.70
CA TYR A 169 -14.62 -8.13 -13.89
C TYR A 169 -14.36 -7.36 -12.59
N ALA A 170 -15.12 -6.30 -12.32
CA ALA A 170 -14.88 -5.43 -11.17
C ALA A 170 -14.90 -6.20 -9.83
N PRO A 171 -15.78 -7.20 -9.59
CA PRO A 171 -15.77 -7.98 -8.36
C PRO A 171 -14.51 -8.84 -8.21
N GLU A 172 -14.05 -9.51 -9.27
CA GLU A 172 -12.85 -10.35 -9.27
C GLU A 172 -11.59 -9.50 -9.10
N VAL A 173 -11.47 -8.41 -9.85
CA VAL A 173 -10.33 -7.49 -9.77
C VAL A 173 -10.27 -6.83 -8.40
N ARG A 174 -11.41 -6.48 -7.79
CA ARG A 174 -11.48 -5.99 -6.40
C ARG A 174 -10.93 -7.02 -5.42
N ILE A 175 -11.37 -8.28 -5.49
CA ILE A 175 -10.89 -9.32 -4.57
C ILE A 175 -9.38 -9.54 -4.77
N LEU A 176 -8.95 -9.70 -6.02
CA LEU A 176 -7.56 -9.96 -6.39
C LEU A 176 -6.64 -8.84 -5.91
N SER A 177 -6.93 -7.60 -6.29
CA SER A 177 -6.11 -6.44 -5.90
C SER A 177 -6.04 -6.27 -4.38
N THR A 178 -7.14 -6.49 -3.66
CA THR A 178 -7.17 -6.40 -2.19
C THR A 178 -6.29 -7.48 -1.53
N HIS A 179 -6.33 -8.71 -2.02
CA HIS A 179 -5.52 -9.81 -1.46
C HIS A 179 -4.04 -9.65 -1.81
N ILE A 180 -3.72 -9.25 -3.05
CA ILE A 180 -2.34 -8.98 -3.46
C ILE A 180 -1.76 -7.83 -2.63
N ALA A 181 -2.51 -6.74 -2.44
CA ALA A 181 -2.09 -5.63 -1.57
C ALA A 181 -1.78 -6.11 -0.15
N GLN A 182 -2.68 -6.91 0.43
CA GLN A 182 -2.50 -7.47 1.77
C GLN A 182 -1.26 -8.37 1.86
N LEU A 183 -1.01 -9.23 0.88
CA LEU A 183 0.17 -10.10 0.87
C LEU A 183 1.46 -9.30 0.81
N TRP A 184 1.53 -8.26 -0.03
CA TRP A 184 2.69 -7.37 -0.07
C TRP A 184 2.86 -6.57 1.22
N ALA A 185 1.77 -6.05 1.80
CA ALA A 185 1.81 -5.33 3.07
C ALA A 185 2.29 -6.23 4.23
N MET A 186 1.78 -7.46 4.29
CA MET A 186 2.22 -8.48 5.25
C MET A 186 3.70 -8.83 5.06
N LEU A 187 4.14 -9.05 3.81
CA LEU A 187 5.53 -9.32 3.50
C LEU A 187 6.44 -8.15 3.91
N GLY A 188 6.04 -6.91 3.61
CA GLY A 188 6.77 -5.70 4.00
C GLY A 188 6.89 -5.59 5.52
N PHE A 189 5.81 -5.85 6.25
CA PHE A 189 5.84 -5.91 7.70
C PHE A 189 6.81 -6.99 8.22
N MET A 190 6.77 -8.20 7.68
CA MET A 190 7.66 -9.30 8.09
C MET A 190 9.14 -8.98 7.82
N ILE A 191 9.45 -8.38 6.66
CA ILE A 191 10.83 -7.96 6.34
C ILE A 191 11.31 -6.90 7.34
N ILE A 192 10.50 -5.86 7.59
CA ILE A 192 10.89 -4.82 8.53
C ILE A 192 11.04 -5.39 9.94
N ALA A 193 10.10 -6.23 10.39
CA ALA A 193 10.07 -6.78 11.73
C ALA A 193 11.17 -7.81 12.02
N TRP A 194 11.55 -8.65 11.03
CA TRP A 194 12.37 -9.83 11.29
C TRP A 194 13.69 -9.88 10.55
N TRP A 195 13.88 -9.07 9.49
CA TRP A 195 15.18 -8.97 8.84
C TRP A 195 16.07 -8.00 9.64
N PRO A 196 17.28 -8.42 10.09
CA PRO A 196 18.26 -7.52 10.71
C PRO A 196 18.50 -6.25 9.91
N VAL A 197 18.66 -5.12 10.59
CA VAL A 197 18.73 -3.80 9.94
C VAL A 197 20.07 -3.58 9.24
N LEU A 198 21.17 -4.01 9.87
CA LEU A 198 22.55 -3.79 9.38
C LEU A 198 23.05 -4.90 8.44
N ASP A 199 22.55 -6.13 8.58
CA ASP A 199 22.98 -7.23 7.72
C ASP A 199 22.38 -7.06 6.33
N HIS A 200 23.25 -6.91 5.33
CA HIS A 200 22.85 -6.74 3.93
C HIS A 200 21.87 -5.56 3.74
N THR A 201 22.05 -4.45 4.47
CA THR A 201 21.15 -3.27 4.47
C THR A 201 20.77 -2.79 3.08
N PHE A 202 21.72 -2.76 2.14
CA PHE A 202 21.44 -2.35 0.76
C PHE A 202 20.36 -3.24 0.12
N TYR A 203 20.51 -4.56 0.21
CA TYR A 203 19.53 -5.51 -0.32
C TYR A 203 18.19 -5.41 0.41
N ARG A 204 18.22 -5.30 1.75
CA ARG A 204 17.01 -5.10 2.56
C ARG A 204 16.25 -3.86 2.09
N LEU A 205 16.91 -2.73 1.89
CA LEU A 205 16.28 -1.49 1.43
C LEU A 205 15.71 -1.64 0.01
N VAL A 206 16.49 -2.16 -0.95
CA VAL A 206 15.99 -2.39 -2.33
C VAL A 206 14.76 -3.28 -2.35
N ILE A 207 14.77 -4.38 -1.58
CA ILE A 207 13.63 -5.30 -1.49
C ILE A 207 12.44 -4.60 -0.81
N CYS A 208 12.67 -3.86 0.27
CA CYS A 208 11.63 -3.08 0.94
C CYS A 208 10.97 -2.10 -0.04
N GLU A 209 11.73 -1.34 -0.82
CA GLU A 209 11.17 -0.40 -1.81
C GLU A 209 10.29 -1.11 -2.85
N ALA A 210 10.73 -2.25 -3.36
CA ALA A 210 9.94 -3.08 -4.28
C ALA A 210 8.64 -3.57 -3.64
N VAL A 211 8.70 -4.03 -2.38
CA VAL A 211 7.58 -4.58 -1.62
C VAL A 211 6.58 -3.49 -1.23
N PHE A 212 7.03 -2.38 -0.65
CA PHE A 212 6.18 -1.25 -0.26
C PHE A 212 5.60 -0.52 -1.47
N GLY A 213 6.37 -0.38 -2.56
CA GLY A 213 5.85 0.10 -3.84
C GLY A 213 4.73 -0.79 -4.35
N SER A 214 4.92 -2.11 -4.32
CA SER A 214 3.89 -3.08 -4.75
C SER A 214 2.65 -3.00 -3.87
N ALA A 215 2.82 -3.00 -2.54
CA ALA A 215 1.73 -2.87 -1.58
C ALA A 215 0.92 -1.61 -1.87
N THR A 216 1.58 -0.45 -2.00
CA THR A 216 0.94 0.85 -2.23
C THR A 216 0.15 0.87 -3.54
N VAL A 217 0.74 0.40 -4.63
CA VAL A 217 0.09 0.35 -5.95
C VAL A 217 -1.14 -0.55 -5.93
N TRP A 218 -1.03 -1.77 -5.41
CA TRP A 218 -2.16 -2.69 -5.33
C TRP A 218 -3.24 -2.18 -4.38
N GLN A 219 -2.85 -1.48 -3.31
CA GLN A 219 -3.77 -0.88 -2.36
C GLN A 219 -4.53 0.30 -2.94
N HIS A 220 -3.92 1.10 -3.83
CA HIS A 220 -4.59 2.14 -4.60
C HIS A 220 -5.60 1.55 -5.60
N ILE A 221 -5.21 0.53 -6.35
CA ILE A 221 -6.11 -0.19 -7.25
C ILE A 221 -7.29 -0.76 -6.45
N SER A 222 -7.00 -1.45 -5.35
CA SER A 222 -8.02 -2.00 -4.44
C SER A 222 -8.94 -0.91 -3.88
N PHE A 223 -8.40 0.25 -3.50
CA PHE A 223 -9.20 1.37 -3.00
C PHE A 223 -10.20 1.86 -4.04
N ALA A 224 -9.76 2.02 -5.30
CA ALA A 224 -10.63 2.42 -6.39
C ALA A 224 -11.81 1.46 -6.57
N PHE A 225 -11.56 0.14 -6.60
CA PHE A 225 -12.62 -0.85 -6.75
C PHE A 225 -13.48 -1.08 -5.49
N ASN A 226 -12.95 -0.84 -4.30
CA ASN A 226 -13.69 -1.02 -3.04
C ASN A 226 -14.55 0.17 -2.65
N PHE A 227 -14.08 1.39 -2.92
CA PHE A 227 -14.71 2.62 -2.41
C PHE A 227 -15.19 3.56 -3.51
N ARG A 228 -14.66 3.44 -4.74
CA ARG A 228 -15.03 4.29 -5.88
C ARG A 228 -15.59 3.49 -7.06
N SER A 229 -16.14 2.30 -6.80
CA SER A 229 -16.72 1.42 -7.84
C SER A 229 -17.77 2.10 -8.72
N GLU A 230 -18.56 3.00 -8.14
CA GLU A 230 -19.59 3.76 -8.86
C GLU A 230 -18.99 4.76 -9.87
N GLN A 231 -17.80 5.30 -9.55
CA GLN A 231 -17.08 6.23 -10.42
C GLN A 231 -16.32 5.53 -11.56
N LEU A 232 -16.16 4.21 -11.47
CA LEU A 232 -15.53 3.37 -12.50
C LEU A 232 -16.52 3.00 -13.62
N HIS A 233 -17.83 3.07 -13.38
CA HIS A 233 -18.85 2.82 -14.42
C HIS A 233 -18.88 3.90 -15.50
N ASP A 234 -18.44 5.12 -15.18
CA ASP A 234 -18.35 6.25 -16.13
C ASP A 234 -17.04 6.26 -16.94
N VAL A 235 -16.09 5.37 -16.62
CA VAL A 235 -14.81 5.27 -17.32
C VAL A 235 -14.95 4.20 -18.41
N GLU A 236 -15.32 4.61 -19.62
CA GLU A 236 -15.24 3.76 -20.80
C GLU A 236 -13.77 3.34 -21.02
N LEU A 237 -13.44 2.10 -20.66
CA LEU A 237 -12.18 1.51 -21.05
C LEU A 237 -12.24 1.17 -22.53
N GLN A 238 -11.68 2.05 -23.36
CA GLN A 238 -11.22 1.64 -24.68
C GLN A 238 -10.28 0.43 -24.51
N PRO A 239 -10.35 -0.58 -25.40
CA PRO A 239 -9.51 -1.77 -25.31
C PRO A 239 -8.04 -1.34 -25.33
N LEU A 240 -7.40 -1.39 -24.15
CA LEU A 240 -6.09 -0.80 -23.92
C LEU A 240 -5.03 -1.46 -24.79
N LEU A 241 -4.44 -0.66 -25.68
CA LEU A 241 -3.44 -1.08 -26.64
C LEU A 241 -2.06 -0.54 -26.21
N GLY A 242 -1.54 -1.10 -25.11
CA GLY A 242 -0.10 -1.12 -24.83
C GLY A 242 0.37 -0.46 -23.54
N VAL A 243 1.68 -0.55 -23.30
CA VAL A 243 2.41 -0.08 -22.11
C VAL A 243 2.12 1.40 -21.81
N ARG A 244 2.00 2.21 -22.86
CA ARG A 244 1.67 3.65 -22.79
C ARG A 244 0.31 3.91 -22.14
N ASP A 245 -0.66 3.03 -22.37
CA ASP A 245 -2.01 3.20 -21.86
C ASP A 245 -2.16 2.70 -20.43
N GLY A 246 -1.37 1.68 -20.03
CA GLY A 246 -1.26 1.27 -18.63
C GLY A 246 -0.63 2.35 -17.73
N VAL A 247 0.40 3.04 -18.23
CA VAL A 247 0.99 4.20 -17.55
C VAL A 247 0.02 5.39 -17.53
N LYS A 248 -0.73 5.62 -18.61
CA LYS A 248 -1.79 6.64 -18.63
C LYS A 248 -2.92 6.32 -17.65
N LEU A 249 -3.35 5.08 -17.51
CA LEU A 249 -4.38 4.69 -16.54
C LEU A 249 -3.91 4.82 -15.10
N PHE A 250 -2.66 4.45 -14.83
CA PHE A 250 -2.03 4.67 -13.53
C PHE A 250 -1.94 6.17 -13.21
N GLY A 251 -1.49 6.99 -14.18
CA GLY A 251 -1.47 8.44 -14.07
C GLY A 251 -2.85 9.07 -13.96
N GLN A 252 -3.84 8.61 -14.73
CA GLN A 252 -5.22 9.10 -14.71
C GLN A 252 -5.97 8.66 -13.46
N GLN A 253 -5.71 7.47 -12.90
CA GLN A 253 -6.25 7.09 -11.60
C GLN A 253 -5.66 7.94 -10.48
N ILE A 254 -4.34 8.20 -10.47
CA ILE A 254 -3.71 9.08 -9.48
C ILE A 254 -4.24 10.51 -9.61
N VAL A 255 -4.30 11.04 -10.84
CA VAL A 255 -4.81 12.39 -11.13
C VAL A 255 -6.30 12.50 -10.84
N ALA A 256 -7.14 11.54 -11.23
CA ALA A 256 -8.59 11.55 -10.92
C ALA A 256 -8.86 11.34 -9.41
N THR A 257 -7.96 10.64 -8.72
CA THR A 257 -8.02 10.49 -7.26
C THR A 257 -7.69 11.80 -6.56
N HIS A 258 -6.76 12.59 -7.10
CA HIS A 258 -6.31 13.88 -6.57
C HIS A 258 -7.07 15.12 -7.05
N THR A 259 -7.62 15.14 -8.27
CA THR A 259 -8.36 16.29 -8.80
C THR A 259 -9.74 16.40 -8.18
N LYS A 260 -10.44 15.27 -7.97
CA LYS A 260 -11.73 15.29 -7.24
C LYS A 260 -11.61 15.50 -5.73
N THR A 261 -10.42 15.38 -5.13
CA THR A 261 -10.22 15.79 -3.72
C THR A 261 -10.00 17.29 -3.57
N VAL A 262 -9.59 18.02 -4.62
CA VAL A 262 -9.53 19.49 -4.60
C VAL A 262 -10.93 20.09 -4.65
N ASP A 263 -11.87 19.47 -5.38
CA ASP A 263 -13.27 19.90 -5.44
C ASP A 263 -14.10 19.56 -4.18
N GLY A 264 -13.51 18.81 -3.23
CA GLY A 264 -14.19 18.32 -2.01
C GLY A 264 -13.56 18.76 -0.69
N LEU A 265 -12.48 19.53 -0.70
CA LEU A 265 -11.97 20.18 0.51
C LEU A 265 -12.77 21.48 0.72
N PRO A 266 -13.40 21.68 1.88
CA PRO A 266 -14.06 22.95 2.15
C PRO A 266 -12.99 24.04 2.13
N SER A 267 -13.01 24.88 1.10
CA SER A 267 -12.22 26.12 1.14
C SER A 267 -12.69 26.88 2.39
N TYR A 268 -11.75 27.33 3.22
CA TYR A 268 -12.03 28.16 4.39
C TYR A 268 -12.69 29.52 4.05
N GLN A 269 -13.09 29.74 2.80
CA GLN A 269 -13.78 30.94 2.31
C GLN A 269 -15.30 30.77 2.17
N ALA A 270 -15.85 29.57 2.42
CA ALA A 270 -17.29 29.33 2.31
C ALA A 270 -18.02 29.34 3.67
N VAL A 271 -17.62 30.21 4.60
CA VAL A 271 -18.50 30.61 5.71
C VAL A 271 -19.34 31.79 5.21
N PRO A 272 -20.66 31.64 5.01
CA PRO A 272 -21.50 32.79 4.76
C PRO A 272 -21.50 33.64 6.03
N GLN A 273 -20.97 34.87 5.95
CA GLN A 273 -21.24 35.89 6.96
C GLN A 273 -22.71 36.29 6.85
N SER A 274 -23.61 35.53 7.45
CA SER A 274 -24.96 36.01 7.76
C SER A 274 -24.92 36.77 9.07
N LEU A 275 -24.55 38.05 9.02
CA LEU A 275 -25.06 39.02 10.00
C LEU A 275 -26.36 39.57 9.43
N ASP A 276 -27.43 38.88 9.77
CA ASP A 276 -28.79 39.29 9.54
C ASP A 276 -29.14 40.48 10.45
N GLY A 277 -29.92 41.44 9.95
CA GLY A 277 -30.71 42.31 10.81
C GLY A 277 -30.56 43.83 10.63
N LYS A 278 -31.39 44.36 9.72
CA LYS A 278 -32.19 45.60 9.87
C LYS A 278 -31.47 46.95 10.03
N THR A 279 -31.59 47.78 8.99
CA THR A 279 -31.96 49.19 9.20
C THR A 279 -32.79 49.70 8.02
N GLU A 280 -34.12 49.69 8.18
CA GLU A 280 -34.99 50.72 7.62
C GLU A 280 -35.64 51.44 8.80
N LEU A 281 -35.14 52.65 9.07
CA LEU A 281 -35.88 53.87 9.41
C LEU A 281 -34.90 55.04 9.33
#